data_AF-A0A928H4E3-F1
#
_entry.id   AF-A0A928H4E3-F1
#
_cell.length_a   1.000
_cell.length_b   1.000
_cell.length_c   1.000
_cell.angle_alpha   90.00
_cell.angle_beta   90.00
_cell.angle_gamma   90.00
#
_symmetry.space_group_name_H-M   'P 1'
#
loop_
_entity.id
_entity.type
_entity.pdbx_description
1 polymer ?
#
loop_
_entity_poly.entity_id
_entity_poly.type
_entity_poly.pdbx_seq_one_letter_code
_entity_poly.pdbx_strand_id
1 'polypeptide(L)'
;MNFLHKKWPFWINAAMLVIMVLLGSYMFNDVLGFSGVLQAIFGYASEAIADREIPQVDWDWQIALLGGVFVGALCGSLIHGSWKIMFAFEDSKGAAGKSLGTAALGVLSGFLIMLGAIISGEAFYGQFAAAVELSAGAWFFLLIALISGGVTALFIERRGASGSGTKAKDGEK
;
A
#
# COMPACT_ATOMS: atom_id res chain seq x y z
N MET A 1 -0.16 -2.06 -33.25
CA MET A 1 0.73 -2.28 -32.08
C MET A 1 0.00 -1.79 -30.83
N ASN A 2 -0.48 -2.69 -29.97
CA ASN A 2 -1.25 -2.33 -28.77
C ASN A 2 -0.34 -1.88 -27.62
N PHE A 3 0.04 -0.60 -27.60
CA PHE A 3 0.84 0.02 -26.54
C PHE A 3 0.15 -0.03 -25.16
N LEU A 4 -1.19 -0.11 -25.15
CA LEU A 4 -2.02 -0.11 -23.94
C LEU A 4 -2.07 -1.46 -23.19
N HIS A 5 -1.71 -2.57 -23.83
CA HIS A 5 -1.85 -3.92 -23.25
C HIS A 5 -0.52 -4.59 -22.92
N LYS A 6 0.61 -3.98 -23.30
CA LYS A 6 1.94 -4.55 -23.05
C LYS A 6 2.43 -4.07 -21.69
N LYS A 7 2.96 -4.98 -20.86
CA LYS A 7 3.62 -4.61 -19.59
C LYS A 7 4.67 -3.55 -19.86
N TRP A 8 4.50 -2.37 -19.26
CA TRP A 8 5.47 -1.30 -19.39
C TRP A 8 6.77 -1.69 -18.68
N PRO A 9 7.93 -1.44 -19.29
CA PRO A 9 9.21 -1.63 -18.63
C PRO A 9 9.32 -0.73 -17.40
N PHE A 10 10.09 -1.18 -16.41
CA PHE A 10 10.16 -0.54 -15.10
C PHE A 10 10.51 0.95 -15.17
N TRP A 11 11.35 1.36 -16.12
CA TRP A 11 11.77 2.76 -16.28
C TRP A 11 10.61 3.67 -16.71
N ILE A 12 9.65 3.19 -17.51
CA ILE A 12 8.47 3.98 -17.90
C ILE A 12 7.56 4.17 -16.68
N ASN A 13 7.33 3.10 -15.91
CA ASN A 13 6.53 3.18 -14.69
C ASN A 13 7.18 4.14 -13.68
N ALA A 14 8.50 4.06 -13.50
CA ALA A 14 9.24 4.97 -12.62
C ALA A 14 9.13 6.42 -13.09
N ALA A 15 9.33 6.69 -14.38
CA ALA A 15 9.22 8.03 -14.96
C ALA A 15 7.80 8.60 -14.80
N MET A 16 6.76 7.79 -15.06
CA MET A 16 5.36 8.20 -14.88
C MET A 16 5.05 8.54 -13.42
N LEU A 17 5.58 7.76 -12.48
CA LEU A 17 5.38 7.99 -11.06
C LEU A 17 6.06 9.29 -10.60
N VAL A 18 7.28 9.56 -11.06
CA VAL A 18 7.98 10.84 -10.80
C VAL A 18 7.23 12.02 -11.41
N ILE A 19 6.74 11.90 -12.66
CA ILE A 19 5.94 12.94 -13.31
C ILE A 19 4.65 13.20 -12.52
N MET A 20 3.96 12.16 -12.04
CA MET A 20 2.79 12.33 -11.19
C MET A 20 3.11 13.09 -9.91
N VAL A 21 4.23 12.77 -9.25
CA VAL A 21 4.67 13.47 -8.04
C VAL A 21 4.92 14.94 -8.34
N LEU A 22 5.73 15.24 -9.36
CA LEU A 22 6.06 16.62 -9.73
C LEU A 22 4.81 17.42 -10.14
N LEU A 23 3.90 16.81 -10.90
CA LEU A 23 2.65 17.45 -11.32
C LEU A 23 1.74 17.72 -10.13
N GLY A 24 1.59 16.76 -9.21
CA GLY A 24 0.78 16.95 -8.02
C GLY A 24 1.38 17.98 -7.07
N SER A 25 2.69 17.93 -6.79
CA SER A 25 3.38 18.97 -6.01
C SER A 25 3.22 20.35 -6.66
N TYR A 26 3.30 20.44 -7.99
CA TYR A 26 3.06 21.70 -8.71
C TYR A 26 1.61 22.20 -8.58
N MET A 27 0.62 21.31 -8.68
CA MET A 27 -0.80 21.68 -8.63
C MET A 27 -1.28 22.07 -7.23
N PHE A 28 -0.80 21.37 -6.20
CA PHE A 28 -1.23 21.59 -4.81
C PHE A 28 -0.26 22.45 -4.00
N ASN A 29 0.91 22.77 -4.57
CA ASN A 29 1.99 23.54 -3.93
C ASN A 29 2.38 22.99 -2.55
N ASP A 30 2.31 21.67 -2.41
CA ASP A 30 2.61 20.92 -1.20
C ASP A 30 3.14 19.53 -1.56
N VAL A 31 3.89 18.90 -0.65
CA VAL A 31 4.45 17.57 -0.86
C VAL A 31 3.32 16.55 -0.81
N LEU A 32 3.18 15.76 -1.88
CA LEU A 32 2.16 14.71 -1.91
C LEU A 32 2.43 13.67 -0.82
N GLY A 33 1.56 13.60 0.19
CA GLY A 33 1.64 12.66 1.30
C GLY A 33 0.30 11.97 1.57
N PHE A 34 0.34 10.90 2.37
CA PHE A 34 -0.85 10.21 2.87
C PHE A 34 -1.03 10.35 4.38
N SER A 35 -0.04 10.84 5.14
CA SER A 35 -0.21 10.96 6.60
C SER A 35 -1.29 11.96 6.97
N GLY A 36 -1.40 13.09 6.27
CA GLY A 36 -2.46 14.08 6.50
C GLY A 36 -3.85 13.49 6.22
N VAL A 37 -4.01 12.67 5.18
CA VAL A 37 -5.26 11.92 4.92
C VAL A 37 -5.59 10.98 6.07
N LEU A 38 -4.60 10.21 6.53
CA LEU A 38 -4.82 9.27 7.63
C LEU A 38 -5.23 10.02 8.90
N GLN A 39 -4.55 11.12 9.23
CA GLN A 39 -4.89 11.97 10.37
C GLN A 39 -6.30 12.57 10.23
N ALA A 40 -6.67 13.06 9.05
CA ALA A 40 -8.01 13.59 8.78
C ALA A 40 -9.10 12.52 8.97
N ILE A 41 -8.87 11.29 8.49
CA ILE A 41 -9.79 10.16 8.71
C ILE A 41 -9.91 9.82 10.20
N PHE A 42 -8.80 9.83 10.96
CA PHE A 42 -8.84 9.61 12.40
C PHE A 42 -9.54 10.73 13.16
N GLY A 43 -9.29 11.98 12.79
CA GLY A 43 -9.97 13.15 13.34
C GLY A 43 -11.48 13.02 13.15
N TYR A 44 -11.91 12.76 11.91
CA TYR A 44 -13.30 12.53 11.56
C TYR A 44 -13.93 11.39 12.37
N ALA A 45 -13.25 10.24 12.47
CA ALA A 45 -13.76 9.09 13.22
C ALA A 45 -13.85 9.39 14.73
N SER A 46 -12.86 10.12 15.28
CA SER A 46 -12.85 10.53 16.68
C SER A 46 -14.00 11.50 16.99
N GLU A 47 -14.22 12.48 16.13
CA GLU A 47 -15.29 13.48 16.27
C GLU A 47 -16.68 12.84 16.14
N ALA A 48 -16.86 11.94 15.17
CA ALA A 48 -18.10 11.18 15.02
C ALA A 48 -18.46 10.33 16.25
N ILE A 49 -17.44 9.76 16.90
CA ILE A 49 -17.63 8.98 18.13
C ILE A 49 -17.94 9.92 19.32
N ALA A 50 -17.25 11.05 19.42
CA ALA A 50 -17.41 12.00 20.51
C ALA A 50 -18.81 12.64 20.51
N ASP A 51 -19.25 13.10 19.34
CA ASP A 51 -20.50 13.86 19.22
C ASP A 51 -21.72 12.98 18.94
N ARG A 52 -21.51 11.67 18.67
CA ARG A 52 -22.54 10.71 18.24
C ARG A 52 -23.37 11.17 17.03
N GLU A 53 -22.84 12.14 16.30
CA GLU A 53 -23.40 12.65 15.07
C GLU A 53 -22.42 12.38 13.93
N ILE A 54 -22.88 12.53 12.70
CA ILE A 54 -22.01 12.41 11.52
C ILE A 54 -21.44 13.82 11.30
N PRO A 55 -20.17 14.09 11.65
CA PRO A 55 -19.58 15.40 11.43
C PRO A 55 -19.49 15.68 9.93
N GLN A 56 -19.40 16.95 9.56
CA GLN A 56 -19.18 17.29 8.16
C GLN A 56 -17.75 16.89 7.78
N VAL A 57 -17.61 16.12 6.70
CA VAL A 57 -16.30 15.80 6.13
C VAL A 57 -15.74 17.06 5.49
N ASP A 58 -14.63 17.56 6.00
CA ASP A 58 -13.86 18.59 5.31
C ASP A 58 -13.11 17.95 4.14
N TRP A 59 -13.57 18.24 2.92
CA TRP A 59 -13.06 17.62 1.70
C TRP A 59 -11.75 18.25 1.27
N ASP A 60 -10.66 17.83 1.92
CA ASP A 60 -9.31 18.24 1.53
C ASP A 60 -8.85 17.54 0.24
N TRP A 61 -7.94 18.17 -0.49
CA TRP A 61 -7.37 17.63 -1.73
C TRP A 61 -6.67 16.30 -1.50
N GLN A 62 -6.14 16.07 -0.30
CA GLN A 62 -5.51 14.81 0.07
C GLN A 62 -6.53 13.64 0.13
N ILE A 63 -7.75 13.90 0.60
CA ILE A 63 -8.86 12.92 0.58
C ILE A 63 -9.26 12.62 -0.87
N ALA A 64 -9.32 13.66 -1.72
CA ALA A 64 -9.56 13.50 -3.14
C ALA A 64 -8.46 12.70 -3.85
N LEU A 65 -7.18 12.87 -3.45
CA LEU A 65 -6.05 12.09 -3.93
C LEU A 65 -6.24 10.60 -3.59
N LEU A 66 -6.59 10.27 -2.33
CA LEU A 66 -6.86 8.90 -1.91
C LEU A 66 -8.00 8.28 -2.73
N GLY A 67 -9.11 9.00 -2.90
CA GLY A 67 -10.23 8.58 -3.73
C GLY A 67 -9.81 8.36 -5.20
N GLY A 68 -9.03 9.27 -5.77
CA GLY A 68 -8.50 9.18 -7.11
C GLY A 68 -7.57 7.97 -7.32
N VAL A 69 -6.69 7.69 -6.35
CA VAL A 69 -5.82 6.50 -6.37
C VAL A 69 -6.65 5.22 -6.31
N PHE A 70 -7.67 5.17 -5.46
CA PHE A 70 -8.56 4.01 -5.36
C PHE A 70 -9.33 3.77 -6.67
N VAL A 71 -9.98 4.80 -7.21
CA VAL A 71 -10.73 4.70 -8.48
C VAL A 71 -9.80 4.39 -9.65
N GLY A 72 -8.62 5.00 -9.70
CA GLY A 72 -7.61 4.75 -10.72
C GLY A 72 -7.09 3.31 -10.69
N ALA A 73 -6.79 2.79 -9.50
CA ALA A 73 -6.39 1.39 -9.32
C ALA A 73 -7.50 0.42 -9.72
N LEU A 74 -8.75 0.71 -9.34
CA LEU A 74 -9.92 -0.07 -9.74
C LEU A 74 -10.07 -0.10 -11.26
N CYS A 75 -10.14 1.06 -11.92
CA CYS A 75 -10.25 1.17 -13.36
C CYS A 75 -9.10 0.45 -14.08
N GLY A 76 -7.86 0.64 -13.60
CA GLY A 76 -6.69 -0.04 -14.14
C GLY A 76 -6.80 -1.56 -14.03
N SER A 77 -7.23 -2.08 -12.88
CA SER A 77 -7.39 -3.53 -12.66
C SER A 77 -8.53 -4.14 -13.51
N LEU A 78 -9.61 -3.40 -13.73
CA LEU A 78 -10.75 -3.83 -14.55
C LEU A 78 -10.35 -3.87 -16.03
N ILE A 79 -9.69 -2.81 -16.53
CA ILE A 79 -9.22 -2.73 -17.92
C ILE A 79 -8.20 -3.84 -18.22
N HIS A 80 -7.34 -4.18 -17.25
CA HIS A 80 -6.33 -5.23 -17.42
C HIS A 80 -6.86 -6.64 -17.14
N GLY A 81 -8.14 -6.79 -16.72
CA GLY A 81 -8.74 -8.08 -16.37
C GLY A 81 -8.08 -8.78 -15.17
N SER A 82 -7.32 -8.06 -14.35
CA SER A 82 -6.57 -8.61 -13.21
C SER A 82 -7.34 -8.56 -11.90
N TRP A 83 -8.57 -8.03 -11.91
CA TRP A 83 -9.40 -7.94 -10.72
C TRP A 83 -9.74 -9.32 -10.16
N LYS A 84 -9.23 -9.62 -8.96
CA LYS A 84 -9.51 -10.84 -8.21
C LYS A 84 -9.55 -10.52 -6.72
N ILE A 85 -10.56 -11.05 -6.03
CA ILE A 85 -10.62 -11.02 -4.57
C ILE A 85 -9.72 -12.15 -4.06
N MET A 86 -8.72 -11.81 -3.25
CA MET A 86 -7.76 -12.77 -2.68
C MET A 86 -7.93 -12.82 -1.16
N PHE A 87 -7.86 -14.02 -0.59
CA PHE A 87 -7.85 -14.25 0.85
C PHE A 87 -6.48 -14.74 1.28
N ALA A 88 -5.91 -14.18 2.35
CA ALA A 88 -4.56 -14.49 2.79
C ALA A 88 -4.41 -15.93 3.32
N PHE A 89 -5.50 -16.54 3.78
CA PHE A 89 -5.52 -17.89 4.35
C PHE A 89 -6.43 -18.81 3.52
N GLU A 90 -5.93 -19.31 2.40
CA GLU A 90 -6.67 -20.25 1.55
C GLU A 90 -6.77 -21.66 2.14
N ASP A 91 -5.84 -22.06 3.02
CA ASP A 91 -5.77 -23.40 3.62
C ASP A 91 -6.63 -23.60 4.90
N SER A 92 -7.30 -22.57 5.40
CA SER A 92 -8.11 -22.66 6.62
C SER A 92 -9.45 -23.37 6.38
N LYS A 93 -9.85 -24.28 7.27
CA LYS A 93 -11.13 -25.00 7.20
C LYS A 93 -12.29 -24.05 7.53
N GLY A 94 -13.02 -23.62 6.49
CA GLY A 94 -14.28 -22.86 6.59
C GLY A 94 -14.19 -21.43 6.06
N ALA A 95 -15.15 -21.03 5.23
CA ALA A 95 -15.19 -19.71 4.58
C ALA A 95 -15.15 -18.54 5.59
N ALA A 96 -15.83 -18.70 6.73
CA ALA A 96 -15.81 -17.72 7.82
C ALA A 96 -14.40 -17.57 8.43
N GLY A 97 -13.68 -18.67 8.68
CA GLY A 97 -12.32 -18.66 9.21
C GLY A 97 -11.30 -18.01 8.26
N LYS A 98 -11.44 -18.24 6.94
CA LYS A 98 -10.61 -17.59 5.91
C LYS A 98 -10.81 -16.07 5.89
N SER A 99 -12.06 -15.64 5.90
CA SER A 99 -12.42 -14.22 5.86
C SER A 99 -12.00 -13.47 7.13
N LEU A 100 -12.27 -14.05 8.31
CA LEU A 100 -11.90 -13.45 9.60
C LEU A 100 -10.39 -13.38 9.78
N GLY A 101 -9.66 -14.45 9.43
CA GLY A 101 -8.20 -14.46 9.49
C GLY A 101 -7.58 -13.43 8.55
N THR A 102 -8.10 -13.31 7.33
CA THR A 102 -7.65 -12.29 6.38
C THR A 102 -7.95 -10.88 6.87
N ALA A 103 -9.16 -10.66 7.41
CA ALA A 103 -9.54 -9.37 7.98
C ALA A 103 -8.66 -9.00 9.19
N ALA A 104 -8.43 -9.92 10.11
CA ALA A 104 -7.57 -9.71 11.27
C ALA A 104 -6.12 -9.40 10.86
N LEU A 105 -5.58 -10.12 9.88
CA LEU A 105 -4.26 -9.84 9.32
C LEU A 105 -4.22 -8.47 8.62
N GLY A 106 -5.29 -8.10 7.92
CA GLY A 106 -5.42 -6.79 7.28
C GLY A 106 -5.43 -5.66 8.31
N VAL A 107 -6.19 -5.81 9.41
CA VAL A 107 -6.22 -4.83 10.50
C VAL A 107 -4.87 -4.72 11.19
N LEU A 108 -4.23 -5.85 11.51
CA LEU A 108 -2.94 -5.86 12.20
C LEU A 108 -1.81 -5.31 11.32
N SER A 109 -1.80 -5.64 10.03
CA SER A 109 -0.84 -5.07 9.07
C SER A 109 -1.09 -3.58 8.82
N GLY A 110 -2.35 -3.16 8.68
CA GLY A 110 -2.72 -1.74 8.59
C GLY A 110 -2.29 -0.93 9.81
N PHE A 111 -2.51 -1.47 11.02
CA PHE A 111 -2.04 -0.86 12.26
C PHE A 111 -0.51 -0.70 12.29
N LEU A 112 0.24 -1.73 11.89
CA LEU A 112 1.71 -1.66 11.82
C LEU A 112 2.19 -0.62 10.80
N ILE A 113 1.56 -0.55 9.63
CA ILE A 113 1.89 0.45 8.59
C ILE A 113 1.63 1.86 9.13
N MET A 114 0.50 2.06 9.79
CA MET A 114 0.11 3.35 10.37
C MET A 114 1.05 3.76 11.51
N LEU A 115 1.38 2.84 12.41
CA LEU A 115 2.36 3.09 13.48
C LEU A 115 3.72 3.45 12.89
N GLY A 116 4.14 2.75 11.83
CA GLY A 116 5.34 3.09 11.07
C GLY A 116 5.28 4.51 10.50
N ALA A 117 4.18 4.86 9.82
CA ALA A 117 3.97 6.18 9.22
C ALA A 117 3.99 7.32 10.25
N ILE A 118 3.43 7.11 11.44
CA ILE A 118 3.46 8.10 12.54
C ILE A 118 4.91 8.30 13.03
N ILE A 119 5.67 7.21 13.20
CA ILE A 119 7.06 7.29 13.67
C ILE A 119 7.97 7.92 12.60
N SER A 120 7.77 7.60 11.32
CA SER A 120 8.53 8.19 10.21
C SER A 120 8.06 9.58 9.81
N GLY A 121 6.95 10.06 10.39
CA GLY A 121 6.30 11.32 10.06
C GLY A 121 5.53 11.32 8.74
N GLU A 122 5.67 10.28 7.91
CA GLU A 122 4.95 10.15 6.63
C GLU A 122 4.90 8.70 6.15
N ALA A 123 3.91 8.37 5.30
CA ALA A 123 3.82 7.07 4.63
C ALA A 123 4.87 6.93 3.52
N PHE A 124 5.08 5.71 3.02
CA PHE A 124 6.09 5.41 1.99
C PHE A 124 5.96 6.33 0.76
N TYR A 125 4.73 6.60 0.31
CA TYR A 125 4.50 7.46 -0.85
C TYR A 125 4.95 8.91 -0.62
N GLY A 126 4.69 9.49 0.56
CA GLY A 126 5.13 10.85 0.85
C GLY A 126 6.64 10.96 1.09
N GLN A 127 7.26 9.92 1.65
CA GLN A 127 8.72 9.82 1.68
C GLN A 127 9.31 9.68 0.27
N PHE A 128 8.65 8.96 -0.63
CA PHE A 128 9.03 8.93 -2.04
C PHE A 128 8.90 10.31 -2.70
N ALA A 129 7.79 11.02 -2.48
CA ALA A 129 7.57 12.35 -3.02
C ALA A 129 8.64 13.35 -2.53
N ALA A 130 8.92 13.35 -1.22
CA ALA A 130 9.96 14.18 -0.64
C ALA A 130 11.38 13.85 -1.17
N ALA A 131 11.64 12.58 -1.52
CA ALA A 131 12.91 12.19 -2.12
C ALA A 131 13.06 12.72 -3.56
N VAL A 132 11.97 12.79 -4.34
CA VAL A 132 11.94 13.42 -5.68
C VAL A 132 12.26 14.92 -5.58
N GLU A 133 11.85 15.58 -4.50
CA GLU A 133 12.19 16.97 -4.19
C GLU A 133 13.59 17.14 -3.56
N LEU A 134 14.43 16.10 -3.58
CA LEU A 134 15.82 16.09 -3.08
C LEU A 134 15.96 16.22 -1.55
N SER A 135 14.94 15.87 -0.77
CA SER A 135 15.06 15.80 0.69
C SER A 135 16.01 14.67 1.13
N ALA A 136 17.12 15.03 1.78
CA ALA A 136 18.12 14.06 2.23
C ALA A 136 17.55 13.04 3.24
N GLY A 137 16.66 13.48 4.14
CA GLY A 137 16.02 12.60 5.13
C GLY A 137 15.16 11.51 4.49
N ALA A 138 14.46 11.86 3.41
CA ALA A 138 13.64 10.93 2.66
C ALA A 138 14.46 9.85 1.94
N TRP A 139 15.62 10.21 1.39
CA TRP A 139 16.55 9.24 0.79
C TRP A 139 17.09 8.23 1.81
N PHE A 140 17.44 8.68 3.02
CA PHE A 140 17.83 7.78 4.12
C PHE A 140 16.68 6.84 4.51
N PHE A 141 15.46 7.36 4.61
CA PHE A 141 14.28 6.55 4.89
C PHE A 141 14.07 5.46 3.84
N LEU A 142 14.11 5.81 2.54
CA LEU A 142 13.94 4.86 1.45
C LEU A 142 15.02 3.77 1.45
N LEU A 143 16.26 4.12 1.76
CA LEU A 143 17.36 3.15 1.86
C LEU A 143 17.13 2.16 3.02
N ILE A 144 16.73 2.65 4.19
CA ILE A 144 16.43 1.80 5.35
C ILE A 144 15.21 0.92 5.05
N ALA A 145 14.17 1.48 4.44
CA ALA A 145 12.97 0.73 4.04
C ALA A 145 13.31 -0.39 3.05
N LEU A 146 14.20 -0.12 2.09
CA LEU A 146 14.68 -1.13 1.14
C LEU A 146 15.42 -2.28 1.85
N ILE A 147 16.34 -1.96 2.77
CA ILE A 147 17.07 -2.97 3.54
C ILE A 147 16.10 -3.78 4.41
N SER A 148 15.21 -3.12 5.14
CA SER A 148 14.23 -3.78 6.02
C SER A 148 13.27 -4.68 5.23
N GLY A 149 12.78 -4.21 4.08
CA GLY A 149 11.95 -4.99 3.16
C GLY A 149 12.70 -6.20 2.60
N GLY A 150 13.96 -6.01 2.19
CA GLY A 150 14.81 -7.11 1.71
C GLY A 150 15.08 -8.17 2.76
N VAL A 151 15.38 -7.77 4.00
CA VAL A 151 15.57 -8.69 5.13
C VAL A 151 14.27 -9.45 5.42
N THR A 152 13.13 -8.75 5.47
CA THR A 152 11.82 -9.37 5.69
C THR A 152 11.50 -10.39 4.60
N ALA A 153 11.74 -10.06 3.32
CA ALA A 153 11.54 -10.96 2.20
C ALA A 153 12.39 -12.24 2.33
N LEU A 154 13.67 -12.12 2.69
CA LEU A 154 14.55 -13.26 2.93
C LEU A 154 14.07 -14.16 4.07
N PHE A 155 13.52 -13.58 5.15
CA PHE A 155 12.93 -14.36 6.24
C PHE A 155 11.66 -15.10 5.82
N ILE A 156 10.83 -14.49 4.97
CA ILE A 156 9.62 -15.12 4.42
C ILE A 156 9.99 -16.27 3.48
N GLU A 157 10.95 -16.07 2.58
CA GLU A 157 11.43 -17.14 1.68
C GLU A 157 12.01 -18.32 2.46
N ARG A 158 12.78 -18.06 3.53
CA ARG A 158 13.31 -19.11 4.41
C ARG A 158 12.21 -19.89 5.14
N ARG A 159 11.10 -19.24 5.52
CA ARG A 159 9.93 -19.95 6.10
C ARG A 159 9.17 -20.77 5.06
N GLY A 160 9.06 -20.30 3.81
CA GLY A 160 8.48 -21.06 2.71
C GLY A 160 9.30 -22.29 2.28
N ALA A 161 10.63 -22.18 2.32
CA ALA A 161 11.54 -23.29 2.05
C ALA A 161 11.51 -24.38 3.14
N SER A 162 11.29 -23.99 4.41
CA SER A 162 11.14 -24.93 5.52
C SER A 162 9.81 -25.70 5.54
N GLY A 163 8.79 -25.24 4.79
CA GLY A 163 7.45 -25.85 4.75
C GLY A 163 7.20 -26.79 3.57
N SER A 164 8.11 -26.86 2.59
CA SER A 164 7.96 -27.64 1.34
C SER A 164 8.93 -28.83 1.22
N GLY A 165 9.53 -29.26 2.33
CA GLY A 165 10.57 -30.29 2.37
C GLY A 165 10.13 -31.73 2.62
N THR A 166 8.84 -32.10 2.50
CA THR A 166 8.40 -33.49 2.72
C THR A 166 7.17 -33.88 1.89
N LYS A 167 7.21 -33.75 0.56
CA LYS A 167 6.32 -34.51 -0.37
C LYS A 167 6.92 -34.67 -1.77
N ALA A 168 8.18 -35.09 -1.84
CA ALA A 168 8.80 -35.49 -3.11
C ALA A 168 9.80 -36.62 -2.86
N LYS A 169 9.28 -37.82 -2.53
CA LYS A 169 9.91 -39.14 -2.66
C LYS A 169 9.06 -40.18 -1.92
N ASP A 170 7.91 -40.50 -2.49
CA ASP A 170 7.32 -41.84 -2.36
C ASP A 170 6.19 -41.93 -3.37
N GLY A 171 6.37 -42.78 -4.39
CA GLY A 171 5.35 -43.02 -5.41
C GLY A 171 5.86 -43.09 -6.85
N GLU A 172 6.93 -43.84 -7.10
CA GLU A 172 7.04 -44.60 -8.36
C GLU A 172 7.93 -45.82 -8.11
N LYS A 173 7.26 -46.92 -7.74
CA LYS A 173 7.68 -48.29 -8.07
C LYS A 173 6.70 -48.80 -9.10
#